data_AF-A0A651DIG5-F1
#
_entry.id   AF-A0A651DIG5-F1
#
_cell.length_a   1.000
_cell.length_b   1.000
_cell.length_c   1.000
_cell.angle_alpha   90.00
_cell.angle_beta   90.00
_cell.angle_gamma   90.00
#
_symmetry.space_group_name_H-M   'P 1'
#
loop_
_entity.id
_entity.type
_entity.pdbx_description
1 polymer ?
#
loop_
_entity_poly.entity_id
_entity_poly.type
_entity_poly.pdbx_seq_one_letter_code
_entity_poly.pdbx_strand_id
1 'polypeptide(L)'
;MPCATTHLHLADRVLSEWRRHPDRSPLRLTLGGVNGSDPVRLAFLHGSLAPDMGFVPGTHRLISELAHYVTPVTLTRALLVEARTPEEVAFAWGWASHVLGDVVLHPLVGRAVGERVRGDRSVRMDAAEDVQTHVSLEVGLDMTLLGKSPISPPPADTFFHSRSIAFLGRALEGCYGVGWDGPILLRSHRRAVGLTRWWPRTLGILARGRWGRGPGRWGLGPPLETARRLVSAGSPIRGFLGPIQPQPWVVSEVMERAHAFPDDFQRWVDGGLAGVPDLNLETGEVAGAGRGHPASDEALRKLDALRGEESGALGP
;
A
#
# COMPACT_ATOMS: atom_id res chain seq x y z
N MET A 1 -1.93 -3.18 6.45
CA MET A 1 -0.73 -3.19 5.63
C MET A 1 -0.19 -4.62 5.50
N PRO A 2 -0.85 -5.45 4.71
CA PRO A 2 -0.18 -6.51 3.98
C PRO A 2 0.69 -5.90 2.86
N CYS A 3 1.50 -6.67 2.15
CA CYS A 3 2.22 -6.24 0.92
C CYS A 3 3.30 -5.12 1.00
N ALA A 4 3.68 -4.61 2.17
CA ALA A 4 4.71 -3.55 2.27
C ALA A 4 6.04 -3.93 1.60
N THR A 5 6.48 -5.19 1.71
CA THR A 5 7.70 -5.66 1.05
C THR A 5 7.54 -5.71 -0.47
N THR A 6 6.36 -6.11 -0.94
CA THR A 6 6.01 -6.13 -2.37
C THR A 6 6.06 -4.72 -2.97
N HIS A 7 5.47 -3.72 -2.31
CA HIS A 7 5.52 -2.32 -2.78
C HIS A 7 6.94 -1.74 -2.78
N LEU A 8 7.71 -2.01 -1.72
CA LEU A 8 9.12 -1.59 -1.68
C LEU A 8 9.94 -2.25 -2.78
N HIS A 9 9.63 -3.50 -3.15
CA HIS A 9 10.27 -4.17 -4.27
C HIS A 9 9.97 -3.46 -5.60
N LEU A 10 8.71 -3.14 -5.88
CA LEU A 10 8.33 -2.38 -7.07
C LEU A 10 9.00 -0.99 -7.10
N ALA A 11 8.94 -0.28 -5.98
CA ALA A 11 9.52 1.05 -5.82
C ALA A 11 11.04 1.03 -6.06
N ASP A 12 11.75 0.05 -5.53
CA ASP A 12 13.18 -0.09 -5.75
C ASP A 12 13.54 -0.38 -7.20
N ARG A 13 12.71 -1.15 -7.93
CA ARG A 13 12.94 -1.38 -9.35
C ARG A 13 12.74 -0.10 -10.16
N VAL A 14 11.71 0.71 -9.88
CA VAL A 14 11.52 2.03 -10.51
C VAL A 14 12.72 2.94 -10.22
N LEU A 15 13.13 3.05 -8.96
CA LEU A 15 14.26 3.91 -8.58
C LEU A 15 15.58 3.41 -9.18
N SER A 16 15.75 2.11 -9.36
CA SER A 16 16.94 1.54 -10.00
C SER A 16 16.95 1.81 -11.50
N GLU A 17 15.77 1.80 -12.15
CA GLU A 17 15.60 2.17 -13.55
C GLU A 17 15.94 3.64 -13.77
N TRP A 18 15.38 4.53 -12.96
CA TRP A 18 15.69 5.97 -13.01
C TRP A 18 17.13 6.33 -12.68
N ARG A 19 17.83 5.54 -11.83
CA ARG A 19 19.27 5.72 -11.65
C ARG A 19 20.07 5.32 -12.88
N ARG A 20 19.64 4.29 -13.62
CA ARG A 20 20.28 3.83 -14.85
C ARG A 20 19.98 4.75 -16.04
N HIS A 21 18.80 5.37 -16.04
CA HIS A 21 18.30 6.26 -17.08
C HIS A 21 17.78 7.57 -16.46
N PRO A 22 18.68 8.44 -15.97
CA PRO A 22 18.30 9.67 -15.26
C PRO A 22 17.51 10.66 -16.12
N ASP A 23 17.63 10.58 -17.44
CA ASP A 23 16.87 11.35 -18.42
C ASP A 23 15.38 10.98 -18.47
N ARG A 24 15.02 9.75 -18.08
CA ARG A 24 13.63 9.28 -17.96
C ARG A 24 13.00 9.66 -16.61
N SER A 25 13.82 10.01 -15.63
CA SER A 25 13.36 10.24 -14.26
C SER A 25 12.71 11.63 -14.10
N PRO A 26 11.48 11.73 -13.55
CA PRO A 26 10.94 13.02 -13.13
C PRO A 26 11.63 13.54 -11.84
N LEU A 27 12.47 12.71 -11.22
CA LEU A 27 13.18 12.99 -9.97
C LEU A 27 14.68 13.17 -10.21
N ARG A 28 15.27 14.14 -9.52
CA ARG A 28 16.73 14.28 -9.44
C ARG A 28 17.26 13.42 -8.30
N LEU A 29 17.59 12.17 -8.61
CA LEU A 29 18.20 11.25 -7.65
C LEU A 29 19.69 11.58 -7.49
N THR A 30 20.17 11.66 -6.25
CA THR A 30 21.58 11.95 -5.98
C THR A 30 22.39 10.65 -5.84
N LEU A 31 23.53 10.59 -6.52
CA LEU A 31 24.52 9.54 -6.32
C LEU A 31 25.27 9.83 -5.02
N GLY A 32 24.84 9.23 -3.91
CA GLY A 32 25.62 9.21 -2.67
C GLY A 32 25.34 10.36 -1.70
N GLY A 33 24.07 10.56 -1.30
CA GLY A 33 23.75 11.37 -0.13
C GLY A 33 24.61 11.01 1.08
N VAL A 34 24.87 11.97 1.97
CA VAL A 34 25.64 11.75 3.20
C VAL A 34 25.03 10.57 3.98
N ASN A 35 25.82 9.56 4.32
CA ASN A 35 25.38 8.27 4.89
C ASN A 35 24.50 7.37 3.98
N GLY A 36 24.43 7.64 2.68
CA GLY A 36 23.66 6.86 1.71
C GLY A 36 22.15 7.18 1.68
N SER A 37 21.68 8.17 2.43
CA SER A 37 20.26 8.59 2.45
C SER A 37 20.00 9.77 1.51
N ASP A 38 19.54 9.48 0.30
CA ASP A 38 18.96 10.48 -0.60
C ASP A 38 17.53 10.84 -0.13
N PRO A 39 17.24 12.09 0.29
CA PRO A 39 15.92 12.47 0.80
C PRO A 39 14.81 12.31 -0.24
N VAL A 40 15.10 12.51 -1.53
CA VAL A 40 14.15 12.31 -2.64
C VAL A 40 13.80 10.83 -2.74
N ARG A 41 14.81 9.95 -2.67
CA ARG A 41 14.60 8.49 -2.61
C ARG A 41 13.76 8.08 -1.41
N LEU A 42 14.05 8.61 -0.21
CA LEU A 42 13.32 8.27 1.00
C LEU A 42 11.86 8.73 0.93
N ALA A 43 11.61 9.92 0.37
CA ALA A 43 10.26 10.43 0.16
C ALA A 43 9.47 9.54 -0.81
N PHE A 44 10.08 9.07 -1.90
CA PHE A 44 9.46 8.10 -2.82
C PHE A 44 9.09 6.79 -2.10
N LEU A 45 10.01 6.23 -1.31
CA LEU A 45 9.72 5.01 -0.54
C LEU A 45 8.59 5.22 0.48
N HIS A 46 8.54 6.39 1.15
CA HIS A 46 7.40 6.75 2.01
C HIS A 46 6.10 6.80 1.22
N GLY A 47 6.10 7.46 0.06
CA GLY A 47 4.95 7.51 -0.84
C GLY A 47 4.45 6.12 -1.22
N SER A 48 5.35 5.19 -1.53
CA SER A 48 4.99 3.81 -1.93
C SER A 48 4.37 2.95 -0.83
N LEU A 49 4.41 3.41 0.42
CA LEU A 49 3.79 2.76 1.58
C LEU A 49 2.59 3.53 2.11
N ALA A 50 2.49 4.82 1.77
CA ALA A 50 1.55 5.75 2.40
C ALA A 50 0.06 5.40 2.21
N PRO A 51 -0.41 4.92 1.04
CA PRO A 51 -1.81 4.54 0.88
C PRO A 51 -2.24 3.47 1.89
N ASP A 52 -1.31 2.62 2.32
CA ASP A 52 -1.54 1.48 3.21
C ASP A 52 -1.41 1.83 4.70
N MET A 53 -0.81 2.99 5.02
CA MET A 53 -0.43 3.38 6.37
C MET A 53 -1.64 3.53 7.32
N GLY A 54 -2.81 3.89 6.80
CA GLY A 54 -4.05 3.99 7.57
C GLY A 54 -4.62 2.65 8.02
N PHE A 55 -4.20 1.53 7.43
CA PHE A 55 -4.58 0.18 7.87
C PHE A 55 -3.69 -0.36 9.00
N VAL A 56 -2.73 0.41 9.50
CA VAL A 56 -1.94 0.04 10.67
C VAL A 56 -2.78 0.21 11.95
N PRO A 57 -2.67 -0.66 12.96
CA PRO A 57 -3.47 -0.52 14.17
C PRO A 57 -3.30 0.85 14.87
N GLY A 58 -4.41 1.58 15.02
CA GLY A 58 -4.47 2.88 15.70
C GLY A 58 -4.14 4.09 14.82
N THR A 59 -4.14 3.94 13.49
CA THR A 59 -4.00 5.03 12.53
C THR A 59 -5.35 5.46 11.94
N HIS A 60 -5.36 6.57 11.21
CA HIS A 60 -6.55 7.12 10.55
C HIS A 60 -6.88 6.36 9.27
N ARG A 61 -7.84 5.43 9.38
CA ARG A 61 -8.15 4.45 8.32
C ARG A 61 -8.80 5.03 7.06
N LEU A 62 -9.62 6.07 7.19
CA LEU A 62 -10.42 6.59 6.08
C LEU A 62 -9.56 7.00 4.87
N ILE A 63 -8.36 7.55 5.09
CA ILE A 63 -7.49 7.99 3.99
C ILE A 63 -7.06 6.79 3.15
N SER A 64 -6.69 5.68 3.79
CA SER A 64 -6.38 4.44 3.09
C SER A 64 -7.59 3.89 2.36
N GLU A 65 -8.77 3.92 2.96
CA GLU A 65 -10.01 3.48 2.30
C GLU A 65 -10.33 4.32 1.06
N LEU A 66 -10.21 5.64 1.14
CA LEU A 66 -10.42 6.54 0.00
C LEU A 66 -9.36 6.31 -1.09
N ALA A 67 -8.10 6.14 -0.69
CA ALA A 67 -6.98 5.87 -1.57
C ALA A 67 -7.08 4.53 -2.30
N HIS A 68 -7.76 3.53 -1.73
CA HIS A 68 -7.93 2.22 -2.36
C HIS A 68 -9.26 2.08 -3.11
N TYR A 69 -10.34 2.68 -2.62
CA TYR A 69 -11.69 2.28 -3.03
C TYR A 69 -12.48 3.35 -3.79
N VAL A 70 -12.04 4.61 -3.76
CA VAL A 70 -12.86 5.74 -4.25
C VAL A 70 -12.21 6.46 -5.42
N THR A 71 -11.07 7.11 -5.21
CA THR A 71 -10.40 7.89 -6.25
C THR A 71 -8.86 7.82 -6.14
N PRO A 72 -8.27 6.61 -6.22
CA PRO A 72 -6.83 6.39 -6.06
C PRO A 72 -5.97 7.30 -6.93
N VAL A 73 -6.32 7.39 -8.21
CA VAL A 73 -5.52 8.06 -9.24
C VAL A 73 -5.79 9.55 -9.18
N THR A 74 -7.03 9.97 -8.97
CA THR A 74 -7.35 11.39 -8.79
C THR A 74 -6.69 11.97 -7.53
N LEU A 75 -6.63 11.22 -6.42
CA LEU A 75 -5.85 11.64 -5.25
C LEU A 75 -4.34 11.71 -5.56
N THR A 76 -3.82 10.76 -6.34
CA THR A 76 -2.42 10.79 -6.80
C THR A 76 -2.13 12.04 -7.63
N ARG A 77 -3.03 12.41 -8.54
CA ARG A 77 -2.92 13.65 -9.33
C ARG A 77 -2.99 14.89 -8.44
N ALA A 78 -3.86 14.91 -7.44
CA ALA A 78 -3.94 16.01 -6.46
C ALA A 78 -2.62 16.15 -5.68
N LEU A 79 -1.99 15.04 -5.27
CA LEU A 79 -0.65 15.07 -4.66
C LEU A 79 0.41 15.64 -5.61
N LEU A 80 0.39 15.29 -6.90
CA LEU A 80 1.34 15.85 -7.88
C LEU A 80 1.12 17.34 -8.11
N VAL A 81 -0.13 17.80 -8.15
CA VAL A 81 -0.50 19.22 -8.31
C VAL A 81 -0.09 20.05 -7.09
N GLU A 82 -0.26 19.50 -5.89
CA GLU A 82 0.00 20.22 -4.63
C GLU A 82 1.47 20.20 -4.19
N ALA A 83 2.31 19.42 -4.86
CA ALA A 83 3.73 19.27 -4.54
C ALA A 83 4.52 20.54 -4.89
N ARG A 84 5.29 21.04 -3.92
CA ARG A 84 6.08 22.27 -4.02
C ARG A 84 7.57 22.05 -3.83
N THR A 85 7.99 20.87 -3.40
CA THR A 85 9.40 20.50 -3.25
C THR A 85 9.73 19.20 -4.00
N PRO A 86 11.02 18.96 -4.33
CA PRO A 86 11.44 17.70 -4.94
C PRO A 86 11.03 16.46 -4.14
N GLU A 87 11.03 16.54 -2.81
CA GLU A 87 10.63 15.45 -1.94
C GLU A 87 9.11 15.23 -1.94
N GLU A 88 8.29 16.30 -2.01
CA GLU A 88 6.84 16.17 -2.17
C GLU A 88 6.48 15.55 -3.53
N VAL A 89 7.19 15.95 -4.61
CA VAL A 89 7.04 15.32 -5.94
C VAL A 89 7.43 13.84 -5.88
N ALA A 90 8.54 13.52 -5.20
CA ALA A 90 8.96 12.13 -5.03
C ALA A 90 7.97 11.30 -4.21
N PHE A 91 7.43 11.86 -3.13
CA PHE A 91 6.37 11.22 -2.35
C PHE A 91 5.13 10.96 -3.21
N ALA A 92 4.70 11.93 -4.02
CA ALA A 92 3.56 11.76 -4.93
C ALA A 92 3.79 10.66 -5.98
N TRP A 93 4.98 10.59 -6.58
CA TRP A 93 5.32 9.48 -7.49
C TRP A 93 5.49 8.14 -6.78
N GLY A 94 5.94 8.14 -5.53
CA GLY A 94 5.92 6.96 -4.68
C GLY A 94 4.50 6.46 -4.46
N TRP A 95 3.57 7.36 -4.15
CA TRP A 95 2.14 7.06 -4.02
C TRP A 95 1.58 6.49 -5.32
N ALA A 96 1.92 7.08 -6.47
CA ALA A 96 1.56 6.56 -7.78
C ALA A 96 2.08 5.13 -8.00
N SER A 97 3.32 4.84 -7.56
CA SER A 97 3.91 3.50 -7.66
C SER A 97 3.15 2.47 -6.82
N HIS A 98 2.58 2.86 -5.69
CA HIS A 98 1.71 1.99 -4.90
C HIS A 98 0.41 1.71 -5.64
N VAL A 99 -0.31 2.77 -6.01
CA VAL A 99 -1.61 2.69 -6.70
C VAL A 99 -1.52 1.84 -7.97
N LEU A 100 -0.52 2.10 -8.83
CA LEU A 100 -0.32 1.34 -10.06
C LEU A 100 0.18 -0.09 -9.79
N GLY A 101 0.89 -0.30 -8.68
CA GLY A 101 1.28 -1.62 -8.20
C GLY A 101 0.06 -2.47 -7.87
N ASP A 102 -0.91 -1.94 -7.15
CA ASP A 102 -2.12 -2.70 -6.80
C ASP A 102 -2.98 -3.00 -8.01
N VAL A 103 -3.10 -2.05 -8.94
CA VAL A 103 -3.81 -2.28 -10.21
C VAL A 103 -3.31 -3.54 -10.92
N VAL A 104 -2.00 -3.82 -10.88
CA VAL A 104 -1.42 -4.99 -11.53
C VAL A 104 -1.31 -6.22 -10.63
N LEU A 105 -1.23 -6.06 -9.29
CA LEU A 105 -0.98 -7.15 -8.36
C LEU A 105 -2.22 -7.67 -7.62
N HIS A 106 -3.16 -6.83 -7.19
CA HIS A 106 -4.36 -7.27 -6.47
C HIS A 106 -5.23 -8.27 -7.26
N PRO A 107 -5.37 -8.17 -8.60
CA PRO A 107 -6.03 -9.23 -9.37
C PRO A 107 -5.36 -10.60 -9.21
N LEU A 108 -4.03 -10.65 -9.05
CA LEU A 108 -3.29 -11.89 -8.81
C LEU A 108 -3.58 -12.44 -7.41
N VAL A 109 -3.54 -11.56 -6.40
CA VAL A 109 -3.86 -11.89 -5.01
C VAL A 109 -5.29 -12.44 -4.94
N GLY A 110 -6.27 -11.75 -5.52
CA GLY A 110 -7.65 -12.18 -5.48
C GLY A 110 -7.92 -13.52 -6.17
N ARG A 111 -7.25 -13.82 -7.30
CA ARG A 111 -7.32 -15.16 -7.93
C ARG A 111 -6.70 -16.24 -7.04
N ALA A 112 -5.62 -15.92 -6.35
CA ALA A 112 -4.96 -16.85 -5.44
C ALA A 112 -5.78 -17.09 -4.15
N VAL A 113 -6.50 -16.08 -3.66
CA VAL A 113 -7.49 -16.24 -2.59
C VAL A 113 -8.65 -17.10 -3.08
N GLY A 114 -9.18 -16.85 -4.29
CA GLY A 114 -10.22 -17.67 -4.90
C GLY A 114 -9.82 -19.13 -5.07
N GLU A 115 -8.62 -19.41 -5.56
CA GLU A 115 -8.08 -20.77 -5.63
C GLU A 115 -7.98 -21.39 -4.22
N ARG A 116 -7.55 -20.62 -3.22
CA ARG A 116 -7.35 -21.12 -1.86
C ARG A 116 -8.67 -21.47 -1.16
N VAL A 117 -9.70 -20.65 -1.35
CA VAL A 117 -10.99 -20.73 -0.64
C VAL A 117 -12.00 -21.57 -1.42
N ARG A 118 -12.03 -21.45 -2.74
CA ARG A 118 -13.01 -22.11 -3.63
C ARG A 118 -12.43 -23.25 -4.46
N GLY A 119 -11.11 -23.40 -4.50
CA GLY A 119 -10.45 -24.38 -5.37
C GLY A 119 -10.44 -23.97 -6.85
N ASP A 120 -10.76 -22.70 -7.16
CA ASP A 120 -10.89 -22.20 -8.53
C ASP A 120 -10.14 -20.87 -8.70
N ARG A 121 -9.10 -20.88 -9.54
CA ARG A 121 -8.27 -19.71 -9.88
C ARG A 121 -8.94 -18.70 -10.81
N SER A 122 -10.07 -19.07 -11.44
CA SER A 122 -10.84 -18.19 -12.31
C SER A 122 -11.76 -17.27 -11.51
N VAL A 123 -12.11 -17.67 -10.28
CA VAL A 123 -12.85 -16.85 -9.33
C VAL A 123 -11.86 -15.92 -8.61
N ARG A 124 -12.13 -14.62 -8.67
CA ARG A 124 -11.44 -13.64 -7.82
C ARG A 124 -12.21 -13.50 -6.52
N MET A 125 -11.51 -13.49 -5.40
CA MET A 125 -12.07 -13.11 -4.10
C MET A 125 -11.28 -11.97 -3.48
N ASP A 126 -11.96 -10.88 -3.15
CA ASP A 126 -11.34 -9.70 -2.55
C ASP A 126 -11.28 -9.75 -1.01
N ALA A 127 -10.69 -8.72 -0.40
CA ALA A 127 -10.58 -8.62 1.04
C ALA A 127 -11.94 -8.42 1.75
N ALA A 128 -12.97 -7.90 1.09
CA ALA A 128 -14.30 -7.76 1.68
C ALA A 128 -14.99 -9.12 1.83
N GLU A 129 -14.68 -10.09 0.95
CA GLU A 129 -15.21 -11.45 1.02
C GLU A 129 -14.45 -12.35 2.02
N ASP A 130 -13.11 -12.31 2.07
CA ASP A 130 -12.30 -13.08 3.02
C ASP A 130 -11.00 -12.35 3.41
N VAL A 131 -11.13 -11.33 4.25
CA VAL A 131 -10.00 -10.52 4.74
C VAL A 131 -8.91 -11.36 5.43
N GLN A 132 -9.27 -12.44 6.11
CA GLN A 132 -8.28 -13.25 6.82
C GLN A 132 -7.38 -13.96 5.83
N THR A 133 -7.95 -14.65 4.83
CA THR A 133 -7.18 -15.37 3.81
C THR A 133 -6.40 -14.41 2.93
N HIS A 134 -6.99 -13.26 2.60
CA HIS A 134 -6.34 -12.20 1.83
C HIS A 134 -5.06 -11.72 2.53
N VAL A 135 -5.17 -11.24 3.77
CA VAL A 135 -4.01 -10.79 4.57
C VAL A 135 -2.99 -11.92 4.78
N SER A 136 -3.44 -13.15 5.02
CA SER A 136 -2.55 -14.31 5.15
C SER A 136 -1.68 -14.52 3.90
N LEU A 137 -2.28 -14.42 2.71
CA LEU A 137 -1.58 -14.64 1.44
C LEU A 137 -0.56 -13.54 1.17
N GLU A 138 -0.96 -12.28 1.37
CA GLU A 138 -0.11 -11.11 1.15
C GLU A 138 1.10 -11.07 2.08
N VAL A 139 0.92 -11.37 3.37
CA VAL A 139 2.05 -11.54 4.30
C VAL A 139 2.95 -12.70 3.85
N GLY A 140 2.36 -13.75 3.30
CA GLY A 140 3.09 -14.85 2.69
C GLY A 140 3.93 -14.46 1.47
N LEU A 141 3.39 -13.59 0.61
CA LEU A 141 4.09 -13.01 -0.53
C LEU A 141 5.26 -12.14 -0.07
N ASP A 142 5.01 -11.23 0.87
CA ASP A 142 6.04 -10.38 1.46
C ASP A 142 7.21 -11.19 2.05
N MET A 143 6.90 -12.24 2.82
CA MET A 143 7.91 -13.15 3.36
C MET A 143 8.70 -13.86 2.25
N THR A 144 8.02 -14.25 1.16
CA THR A 144 8.65 -14.94 0.03
C THR A 144 9.57 -14.01 -0.75
N LEU A 145 9.17 -12.75 -0.97
CA LEU A 145 9.95 -11.75 -1.68
C LEU A 145 11.15 -11.27 -0.87
N LEU A 146 10.98 -11.08 0.44
CA LEU A 146 12.07 -10.71 1.35
C LEU A 146 13.24 -11.70 1.31
N GLY A 147 12.95 -12.98 1.05
CA GLY A 147 13.96 -14.04 0.91
C GLY A 147 14.56 -14.19 -0.50
N LYS A 148 14.02 -13.50 -1.51
CA LYS A 148 14.40 -13.68 -2.93
C LYS A 148 15.11 -12.48 -3.54
N SER A 149 14.85 -11.27 -3.05
CA SER A 149 15.35 -10.04 -3.64
C SER A 149 15.98 -9.13 -2.58
N PRO A 150 17.07 -8.40 -2.89
CA PRO A 150 17.52 -7.31 -2.06
C PRO A 150 16.46 -6.19 -2.14
N ILE A 151 15.72 -6.00 -1.05
CA ILE A 151 14.66 -4.99 -0.94
C ILE A 151 15.06 -3.99 0.13
N SER A 152 14.88 -2.72 -0.17
CA SER A 152 15.17 -1.66 0.79
C SER A 152 14.29 -1.80 2.02
N PRO A 153 14.84 -1.57 3.22
CA PRO A 153 13.99 -1.51 4.40
C PRO A 153 13.01 -0.32 4.28
N PRO A 154 11.84 -0.41 4.93
CA PRO A 154 10.98 0.75 5.08
C PRO A 154 11.76 1.92 5.69
N PRO A 155 11.54 3.17 5.24
CA PRO A 155 12.18 4.34 5.83
C PRO A 155 11.95 4.41 7.36
N ALA A 156 13.01 4.63 8.12
CA ALA A 156 12.96 4.63 9.59
C ALA A 156 12.44 5.96 10.18
N ASP A 157 12.79 7.06 9.52
CA ASP A 157 12.38 8.42 9.91
C ASP A 157 11.09 8.83 9.21
N THR A 158 10.36 9.77 9.80
CA THR A 158 9.08 10.22 9.27
C THR A 158 9.27 11.23 8.15
N PHE A 159 8.60 11.05 7.01
CA PHE A 159 8.54 12.07 5.95
C PHE A 159 7.87 13.38 6.42
N PHE A 160 6.71 13.26 7.08
CA PHE A 160 5.96 14.43 7.52
C PHE A 160 6.41 14.98 8.89
N HIS A 161 6.42 16.30 9.00
CA HIS A 161 6.50 17.08 10.23
C HIS A 161 5.39 18.15 10.24
N SER A 162 5.34 18.98 11.29
CA SER A 162 4.23 19.93 11.50
C SER A 162 3.98 20.91 10.34
N ARG A 163 5.00 21.19 9.51
CA ARG A 163 4.82 22.05 8.32
C ARG A 163 4.55 21.23 7.07
N SER A 164 5.31 20.16 6.82
CA SER A 164 5.14 19.37 5.59
C SER A 164 3.84 18.56 5.55
N ILE A 165 3.20 18.27 6.68
CA ILE A 165 1.90 17.58 6.68
C ILE A 165 0.80 18.37 5.95
N ALA A 166 0.94 19.69 5.84
CA ALA A 166 0.02 20.53 5.09
C ALA A 166 -0.04 20.14 3.59
N PHE A 167 1.02 19.54 3.03
CA PHE A 167 1.01 18.99 1.67
C PHE A 167 -0.07 17.92 1.50
N LEU A 168 -0.10 16.92 2.38
CA LEU A 168 -1.11 15.87 2.35
C LEU A 168 -2.52 16.44 2.58
N GLY A 169 -2.65 17.38 3.52
CA GLY A 169 -3.93 18.05 3.79
C GLY A 169 -4.51 18.74 2.55
N ARG A 170 -3.71 19.55 1.85
CA ARG A 170 -4.15 20.24 0.63
C ARG A 170 -4.52 19.27 -0.50
N ALA A 171 -3.76 18.19 -0.68
CA ALA A 171 -4.07 17.20 -1.71
C ALA A 171 -5.38 16.46 -1.42
N LEU A 172 -5.62 16.11 -0.15
CA LEU A 172 -6.88 15.50 0.27
C LEU A 172 -8.06 16.46 0.12
N GLU A 173 -7.89 17.72 0.50
CA GLU A 173 -8.91 18.77 0.34
C GLU A 173 -9.20 19.03 -1.13
N GLY A 174 -8.18 19.17 -1.98
CA GLY A 174 -8.34 19.35 -3.42
C GLY A 174 -9.02 18.15 -4.11
N CYS A 175 -8.83 16.93 -3.59
CA CYS A 175 -9.47 15.73 -4.12
C CYS A 175 -10.92 15.54 -3.63
N TYR A 176 -11.16 15.76 -2.34
CA TYR A 176 -12.40 15.36 -1.68
C TYR A 176 -13.30 16.53 -1.24
N GLY A 177 -12.79 17.77 -1.30
CA GLY A 177 -13.52 18.97 -0.92
C GLY A 177 -13.83 19.06 0.58
N VAL A 178 -13.03 18.42 1.43
CA VAL A 178 -13.13 18.50 2.90
C VAL A 178 -11.78 18.84 3.51
N GLY A 179 -11.80 19.66 4.55
CA GLY A 179 -10.63 19.96 5.36
C GLY A 179 -10.17 18.76 6.19
N TRP A 180 -8.88 18.71 6.49
CA TRP A 180 -8.28 17.64 7.29
C TRP A 180 -7.45 18.21 8.43
N ASP A 181 -7.63 17.66 9.63
CA ASP A 181 -6.84 18.01 10.81
C ASP A 181 -5.39 17.53 10.65
N GLY A 182 -4.49 18.46 10.31
CA GLY A 182 -3.06 18.21 10.15
C GLY A 182 -2.40 17.50 11.35
N PRO A 183 -2.63 17.94 12.60
CA PRO A 183 -2.20 17.19 13.79
C PRO A 183 -2.65 15.72 13.85
N ILE A 184 -3.91 15.41 13.49
CA ILE A 184 -4.40 14.02 13.41
C ILE A 184 -3.66 13.26 12.32
N LEU A 185 -3.52 13.84 11.12
CA LEU A 185 -2.78 13.23 10.00
C LEU A 185 -1.32 12.92 10.40
N LEU A 186 -0.65 13.87 11.04
CA LEU A 186 0.74 13.73 11.46
C LEU A 186 0.92 12.65 12.53
N ARG A 187 0.02 12.59 13.53
CA ARG A 187 0.05 11.53 14.55
C ARG A 187 -0.17 10.16 13.92
N SER A 188 -1.13 10.06 13.00
CA SER A 188 -1.41 8.83 12.24
C SER A 188 -0.17 8.37 11.47
N HIS A 189 0.45 9.27 10.69
CA HIS A 189 1.67 8.98 9.92
C HIS A 189 2.83 8.50 10.80
N ARG A 190 3.12 9.24 11.89
CA ARG A 190 4.20 8.88 12.83
C ARG A 190 4.01 7.50 13.43
N ARG A 191 2.78 7.16 13.79
CA ARG A 191 2.44 5.84 14.31
C ARG A 191 2.63 4.75 13.25
N ALA A 192 2.16 4.99 12.03
CA ALA A 192 2.33 4.05 10.91
C ALA A 192 3.81 3.76 10.65
N VAL A 193 4.64 4.80 10.49
CA VAL A 193 6.09 4.67 10.28
C VAL A 193 6.76 3.93 11.45
N GLY A 194 6.40 4.30 12.68
CA GLY A 194 6.96 3.71 13.90
C GLY A 194 6.72 2.20 14.03
N LEU A 195 5.60 1.70 13.50
CA LEU A 195 5.28 0.27 13.44
C LEU A 195 5.86 -0.41 12.19
N THR A 196 5.76 0.24 11.03
CA THR A 196 6.19 -0.31 9.74
C THR A 196 7.71 -0.51 9.65
N ARG A 197 8.52 0.32 10.32
CA ARG A 197 9.98 0.11 10.37
C ARG A 197 10.40 -1.23 10.99
N TRP A 198 9.53 -1.87 11.78
CA TRP A 198 9.77 -3.19 12.35
C TRP A 198 9.36 -4.33 11.43
N TRP A 199 8.69 -4.02 10.31
CA TRP A 199 8.11 -4.99 9.39
C TRP A 199 9.10 -6.09 8.96
N PRO A 200 10.33 -5.81 8.47
CA PRO A 200 11.24 -6.87 8.05
C PRO A 200 11.66 -7.80 9.20
N ARG A 201 11.82 -7.25 10.41
CA ARG A 201 12.14 -8.04 11.61
C ARG A 201 10.96 -8.92 12.00
N THR A 202 9.74 -8.39 11.96
CA THR A 202 8.53 -9.14 12.25
C THR A 202 8.34 -10.29 11.25
N LEU A 203 8.50 -10.03 9.95
CA LEU A 203 8.48 -11.07 8.93
C LEU A 203 9.58 -12.11 9.14
N GLY A 204 10.79 -11.69 9.51
CA GLY A 204 11.89 -12.61 9.84
C GLY A 204 11.63 -13.47 11.08
N ILE A 205 10.86 -12.98 12.07
CA ILE A 205 10.41 -13.78 13.21
C ILE A 205 9.33 -14.76 12.75
N LEU A 206 8.34 -14.32 11.97
CA LEU A 206 7.31 -15.19 11.40
C LEU A 206 7.91 -16.29 10.52
N ALA A 207 8.95 -15.97 9.74
CA ALA A 207 9.68 -16.92 8.90
C ALA A 207 10.45 -17.95 9.73
N ARG A 208 11.14 -17.53 10.79
CA ARG A 208 11.90 -18.43 11.69
C ARG A 208 11.02 -19.25 12.61
N GLY A 209 9.86 -18.74 12.98
CA GLY A 209 8.85 -19.44 13.79
C GLY A 209 8.21 -20.64 13.07
N ARG A 210 8.66 -20.97 11.85
CA ARG A 210 8.12 -22.05 11.03
C ARG A 210 8.69 -23.40 11.44
N TRP A 211 7.83 -24.23 12.00
CA TRP A 211 8.12 -25.63 12.29
C TRP A 211 7.32 -26.49 11.30
N GLY A 212 8.04 -27.29 10.50
CA GLY A 212 7.51 -27.94 9.32
C GLY A 212 6.35 -28.91 9.57
N ARG A 213 5.38 -28.91 8.65
CA ARG A 213 4.50 -30.06 8.35
C ARG A 213 4.19 -30.08 6.84
N GLY A 214 5.19 -30.48 6.04
CA GLY A 214 5.03 -30.80 4.61
C GLY A 214 5.04 -29.63 3.60
N PRO A 215 5.13 -29.94 2.29
CA PRO A 215 5.08 -28.94 1.21
C PRO A 215 3.74 -28.16 1.25
N GLY A 216 3.81 -26.83 1.21
CA GLY A 216 2.65 -25.92 1.29
C GLY A 216 2.12 -25.64 2.71
N ARG A 217 2.66 -26.34 3.72
CA ARG A 217 2.42 -26.26 5.17
C ARG A 217 3.21 -25.21 5.97
N TRP A 218 2.81 -23.93 6.08
CA TRP A 218 3.44 -23.01 7.05
C TRP A 218 2.77 -23.17 8.42
N GLY A 219 3.46 -23.79 9.37
CA GLY A 219 3.03 -23.87 10.78
C GLY A 219 3.68 -22.79 11.63
N LEU A 220 2.97 -22.26 12.62
CA LEU A 220 3.52 -21.32 13.59
C LEU A 220 4.07 -22.06 14.81
N GLY A 221 5.11 -21.50 15.43
CA GLY A 221 5.59 -21.96 16.73
C GLY A 221 4.50 -21.84 17.81
N PRO A 222 4.59 -22.63 18.90
CA PRO A 222 3.59 -22.67 19.96
C PRO A 222 3.10 -21.30 20.50
N PRO A 223 3.96 -20.30 20.78
CA PRO A 223 3.48 -19.01 21.31
C PRO A 223 2.65 -18.22 20.30
N LEU A 224 3.01 -18.25 19.02
CA LEU A 224 2.26 -17.56 17.95
C LEU A 224 0.93 -18.27 17.68
N GLU A 225 0.89 -19.60 17.75
CA GLU A 225 -0.35 -20.36 17.61
C GLU A 225 -1.32 -20.08 18.76
N THR A 226 -0.83 -19.95 20.00
CA THR A 226 -1.67 -19.53 21.13
C THR A 226 -2.22 -18.12 20.92
N ALA A 227 -1.38 -17.15 20.53
CA ALA A 227 -1.84 -15.80 20.21
C ALA A 227 -2.90 -15.80 19.10
N ARG A 228 -2.68 -16.57 18.04
CA ARG A 228 -3.62 -16.72 16.91
C ARG A 228 -4.98 -17.28 17.35
N ARG A 229 -5.00 -18.21 18.31
CA ARG A 229 -6.24 -18.79 18.85
C ARG A 229 -7.06 -17.81 19.69
N LEU A 230 -6.41 -16.82 20.29
CA LEU A 230 -7.06 -15.77 21.09
C LEU A 230 -7.68 -14.67 20.21
N VAL A 231 -7.34 -14.62 18.92
CA VAL A 231 -7.85 -13.63 17.97
C VAL A 231 -9.06 -14.20 17.22
N SER A 232 -10.08 -13.35 17.01
CA SER A 232 -11.32 -13.72 16.31
C SER A 232 -11.05 -14.31 14.93
N ALA A 233 -11.81 -15.36 14.60
CA ALA A 233 -11.84 -15.94 13.26
C ALA A 233 -12.32 -14.90 12.25
N GLY A 234 -11.73 -14.91 11.05
CA GLY A 234 -12.07 -13.95 10.00
C GLY A 234 -11.45 -12.55 10.18
N SER A 235 -10.58 -12.32 11.17
CA SER A 235 -9.95 -11.01 11.35
C SER A 235 -8.63 -10.87 10.60
N PRO A 236 -8.25 -9.63 10.19
CA PRO A 236 -6.95 -9.36 9.56
C PRO A 236 -5.77 -9.71 10.47
N ILE A 237 -5.89 -9.53 11.79
CA ILE A 237 -4.84 -9.89 12.76
C ILE A 237 -4.57 -11.40 12.72
N ARG A 238 -5.62 -12.21 12.62
CA ARG A 238 -5.48 -13.67 12.52
C ARG A 238 -4.82 -14.08 11.20
N GLY A 239 -5.13 -13.37 10.12
CA GLY A 239 -4.47 -13.55 8.82
C GLY A 239 -2.98 -13.24 8.91
N PHE A 240 -2.65 -12.08 9.49
CA PHE A 240 -1.27 -11.63 9.72
C PHE A 240 -0.44 -12.62 10.54
N LEU A 241 -1.02 -13.14 11.62
CA LEU A 241 -0.35 -14.13 12.44
C LEU A 241 -0.24 -15.49 11.75
N GLY A 242 -1.08 -15.79 10.75
CA GLY A 242 -1.10 -17.07 10.04
C GLY A 242 -0.82 -16.92 8.54
N PRO A 243 0.38 -16.50 8.13
CA PRO A 243 0.71 -16.34 6.71
C PRO A 243 0.60 -17.66 5.96
N ILE A 244 0.08 -17.59 4.73
CA ILE A 244 -0.09 -18.73 3.83
C ILE A 244 1.05 -18.73 2.81
N GLN A 245 1.63 -19.89 2.51
CA GLN A 245 2.56 -20.00 1.39
C GLN A 245 1.86 -19.65 0.08
N PRO A 246 2.32 -18.64 -0.67
CA PRO A 246 1.79 -18.40 -1.99
C PRO A 246 2.10 -19.59 -2.91
N GLN A 247 1.18 -19.93 -3.80
CA GLN A 247 1.42 -20.96 -4.82
C GLN A 247 2.56 -20.51 -5.76
N PRO A 248 3.36 -21.43 -6.33
CA PRO A 248 4.46 -21.07 -7.20
C PRO A 248 4.06 -20.16 -8.36
N TRP A 249 2.88 -20.39 -8.96
CA TRP A 249 2.38 -19.56 -10.05
C TRP A 249 2.16 -18.10 -9.66
N VAL A 250 1.68 -17.85 -8.43
CA VAL A 250 1.46 -16.48 -7.91
C VAL A 250 2.80 -15.77 -7.80
N VAL A 251 3.80 -16.44 -7.23
CA VAL A 251 5.15 -15.87 -7.07
C VAL A 251 5.77 -15.58 -8.43
N SER A 252 5.64 -16.51 -9.39
CA SER A 252 6.14 -16.31 -10.76
C SER A 252 5.47 -15.12 -11.45
N GLU A 253 4.14 -15.02 -11.43
CA GLU A 253 3.42 -13.91 -12.05
C GLU A 253 3.72 -12.58 -11.36
N VAL A 254 3.80 -12.53 -10.02
CA VAL A 254 4.20 -11.31 -9.27
C VAL A 254 5.60 -10.86 -9.68
N MET A 255 6.56 -11.79 -9.80
CA MET A 255 7.93 -11.45 -10.23
C MET A 255 7.99 -10.99 -11.68
N GLU A 256 7.19 -11.56 -12.57
CA GLU A 256 7.07 -11.13 -13.97
C GLU A 256 6.49 -9.70 -14.05
N ARG A 257 5.40 -9.42 -13.32
CA ARG A 257 4.84 -8.07 -13.23
C ARG A 257 5.82 -7.09 -12.62
N ALA A 258 6.49 -7.45 -11.54
CA ALA A 258 7.55 -6.64 -10.94
C ALA A 258 8.69 -6.38 -11.95
N HIS A 259 9.02 -7.36 -12.81
CA HIS A 259 10.00 -7.19 -13.87
C HIS A 259 9.61 -6.10 -14.87
N ALA A 260 8.38 -6.15 -15.39
CA ALA A 260 7.86 -5.20 -16.36
C ALA A 260 7.49 -3.83 -15.75
N PHE A 261 7.28 -3.79 -14.43
CA PHE A 261 6.72 -2.63 -13.74
C PHE A 261 7.44 -1.29 -14.00
N PRO A 262 8.79 -1.19 -14.02
CA PRO A 262 9.45 0.10 -14.26
C PRO A 262 9.13 0.72 -15.62
N ASP A 263 9.04 -0.09 -16.68
CA ASP A 263 8.71 0.40 -18.03
C ASP A 263 7.22 0.76 -18.13
N ASP A 264 6.34 -0.06 -17.54
CA ASP A 264 4.91 0.27 -17.43
C ASP A 264 4.69 1.56 -16.66
N PHE A 265 5.37 1.72 -15.52
CA PHE A 265 5.33 2.90 -14.69
C PHE A 265 5.86 4.13 -15.44
N GLN A 266 6.95 4.00 -16.20
CA GLN A 266 7.48 5.09 -16.99
C GLN A 266 6.46 5.61 -18.03
N ARG A 267 5.73 4.72 -18.70
CA ARG A 267 4.68 5.14 -19.65
C ARG A 267 3.63 6.03 -19.00
N TRP A 268 3.29 5.74 -17.74
CA TRP A 268 2.36 6.55 -16.97
C TRP A 268 2.98 7.88 -16.52
N VAL A 269 4.26 7.89 -16.20
CA VAL A 269 5.02 9.11 -15.88
C VAL A 269 5.05 10.04 -17.09
N ASP A 270 5.41 9.52 -18.26
CA ASP A 270 5.49 10.28 -19.52
C ASP A 270 4.12 10.86 -19.93
N GLY A 271 3.05 10.10 -19.66
CA GLY A 271 1.67 10.53 -19.88
C GLY A 271 1.09 11.43 -18.79
N GLY A 272 1.82 11.74 -17.71
CA GLY A 272 1.31 12.51 -16.58
C GLY A 272 0.10 11.87 -15.90
N LEU A 273 0.04 10.53 -15.88
CA LEU A 273 -1.12 9.73 -15.46
C LEU A 273 -2.40 9.99 -16.30
N ALA A 274 -2.31 10.62 -17.47
CA ALA A 274 -3.47 10.83 -18.33
C ALA A 274 -4.06 9.49 -18.78
N GLY A 275 -5.38 9.37 -18.74
CA GLY A 275 -6.10 8.17 -19.18
C GLY A 275 -6.08 6.99 -18.19
N VAL A 276 -5.39 7.09 -17.05
CA VAL A 276 -5.52 6.09 -15.97
C VAL A 276 -6.87 6.31 -15.26
N PRO A 277 -7.82 5.36 -15.31
CA PRO A 277 -9.08 5.49 -14.60
C PRO A 277 -8.88 5.33 -13.09
N ASP A 278 -9.75 5.93 -12.29
CA ASP A 278 -9.88 5.56 -10.88
C ASP A 278 -10.46 4.15 -10.79
N LEU A 279 -9.61 3.18 -10.45
CA LEU A 279 -10.00 1.79 -10.21
C LEU A 279 -10.05 1.54 -8.70
N ASN A 280 -11.04 0.79 -8.23
CA ASN A 280 -10.98 0.21 -6.90
C ASN A 280 -9.83 -0.81 -6.91
N LEU A 281 -8.82 -0.59 -6.07
CA LEU A 281 -7.58 -1.37 -6.07
C LEU A 281 -7.82 -2.83 -5.67
N GLU A 282 -8.86 -3.12 -4.90
CA GLU A 282 -9.23 -4.49 -4.50
C GLU A 282 -9.95 -5.29 -5.57
N THR A 283 -10.72 -4.62 -6.44
CA THR A 283 -11.54 -5.28 -7.47
C THR A 283 -10.99 -5.09 -8.88
N GLY A 284 -10.12 -4.10 -9.09
CA GLY A 284 -9.64 -3.66 -10.41
C GLY A 284 -10.74 -3.05 -11.29
N GLU A 285 -11.94 -2.83 -10.76
CA GLU A 285 -13.07 -2.23 -11.47
C GLU A 285 -13.06 -0.71 -11.29
N VAL A 286 -13.70 0.03 -12.19
CA VAL A 286 -13.82 1.49 -12.08
C VAL A 286 -14.49 1.86 -10.75
N ALA A 287 -13.83 2.66 -9.93
CA ALA A 287 -14.33 3.14 -8.66
C ALA A 287 -15.44 4.20 -8.86
N GLY A 288 -16.34 4.32 -7.88
CA GLY A 288 -17.37 5.35 -7.87
C GLY A 288 -18.60 4.97 -7.06
N ALA A 289 -19.35 5.99 -6.62
CA ALA A 289 -20.60 5.81 -5.90
C ALA A 289 -21.58 4.96 -6.72
N GLY A 290 -22.20 3.96 -6.07
CA GLY A 290 -23.20 3.11 -6.72
C GLY A 290 -22.63 2.05 -7.68
N ARG A 291 -21.30 1.88 -7.74
CA ARG A 291 -20.67 0.76 -8.46
C ARG A 291 -20.54 -0.52 -7.64
N GLY A 292 -21.06 -0.52 -6.41
CA GLY A 292 -21.51 -1.74 -5.72
C GLY A 292 -20.45 -2.50 -4.91
N HIS A 293 -19.25 -1.96 -4.70
CA HIS A 293 -18.30 -2.56 -3.78
C HIS A 293 -18.53 -2.05 -2.34
N PRO A 294 -18.80 -2.93 -1.35
CA PRO A 294 -19.18 -2.51 0.01
C PRO A 294 -18.19 -1.57 0.70
N ALA A 295 -16.87 -1.77 0.46
CA ALA A 295 -15.85 -0.91 1.06
C ALA A 295 -15.78 0.48 0.42
N SER A 296 -16.10 0.60 -0.89
CA SER A 296 -16.21 1.90 -1.56
C SER A 296 -17.39 2.68 -1.01
N ASP A 297 -18.55 2.03 -0.89
CA ASP A 297 -19.77 2.65 -0.38
C ASP A 297 -19.60 3.11 1.08
N GLU A 298 -18.93 2.31 1.91
CA GLU A 298 -18.63 2.68 3.29
C GLU A 298 -17.63 3.85 3.40
N ALA A 299 -16.58 3.87 2.56
CA ALA A 299 -15.63 4.99 2.54
C ALA A 299 -16.32 6.29 2.10
N LEU A 300 -17.21 6.23 1.11
CA LEU A 300 -18.00 7.37 0.65
C LEU A 300 -18.97 7.87 1.72
N ARG A 301 -19.69 6.99 2.42
CA ARG A 301 -20.55 7.37 3.55
C ARG A 301 -19.79 8.13 4.63
N LYS A 302 -18.59 7.66 5.00
CA LYS A 302 -17.73 8.35 5.98
C LYS A 302 -17.28 9.71 5.47
N LEU A 303 -16.94 9.81 4.19
CA LEU A 303 -16.56 11.08 3.58
C LEU A 303 -17.73 12.08 3.57
N ASP A 304 -18.94 11.63 3.25
CA ASP A 304 -20.13 12.48 3.25
C ASP A 304 -20.52 12.93 4.67
N ALA A 305 -20.30 12.08 5.68
CA ALA A 305 -20.47 12.49 7.08
C ALA A 305 -19.53 13.65 7.45
N LEU A 306 -18.25 13.60 7.03
CA LEU A 306 -17.29 14.69 7.26
C LEU A 306 -17.71 16.00 6.57
N ARG A 307 -18.23 15.92 5.33
CA ARG A 307 -18.78 17.09 4.61
C ARG A 307 -19.95 17.73 5.35
N GLY A 308 -20.82 16.90 5.93
CA GLY A 308 -21.97 17.34 6.70
C GLY A 308 -21.57 18.08 7.98
N GLU A 309 -20.54 17.60 8.68
CA GLU A 309 -20.01 18.24 9.88
C GLU A 309 -19.42 19.64 9.58
N GLU A 310 -18.68 19.80 8.49
CA GLU A 310 -18.14 21.11 8.08
C GLU A 310 -19.24 22.10 7.69
N SER A 311 -20.26 21.62 6.98
CA SER A 311 -21.40 22.45 6.57
C SER A 311 -22.23 22.91 7.79
N GLY A 312 -22.35 22.07 8.82
CA GLY A 312 -23.03 22.39 10.07
C GLY A 312 -22.25 23.37 10.97
N ALA A 313 -20.91 23.33 10.95
CA ALA A 313 -20.06 24.25 11.68
C ALA A 313 -20.03 25.68 11.09
N LEU A 314 -20.45 25.83 9.84
CA LEU A 314 -20.55 27.11 9.12
C LEU A 314 -22.00 27.66 9.05
N GLY A 315 -22.96 26.99 9.70
CA GLY A 315 -24.34 27.47 9.88
C GLY A 315 -24.46 28.55 10.96
N PRO A 316 -25.47 29.44 10.87
CA PRO A 316 -25.50 30.76 11.52
C PRO A 316 -25.50 30.76 13.06
#